data_AF-A0A7V6L8R1-F1
#
_entry.id   AF-A0A7V6L8R1-F1
#
_cell.length_a   1.000
_cell.length_b   1.000
_cell.length_c   1.000
_cell.angle_alpha   90.00
_cell.angle_beta   90.00
_cell.angle_gamma   90.00
#
_symmetry.space_group_name_H-M   'P 1'
#
loop_
_entity.id
_entity.type
_entity.pdbx_description
1 polymer ?
#
loop_
_entity_poly.entity_id
_entity_poly.type
_entity_poly.pdbx_seq_one_letter_code
_entity_poly.pdbx_strand_id
1 'polypeptide(L)'
;QSPISAIDAENISITGSGIIDGNGHSWRPVKIGKVGEWYWADLLASGGALEDNGTYWFPSEEAARGYRLSEGKNLPPFSDIQQFREIRDYLRPVMLSIVNCKKVLLEGVTIQNSPAWAIHPLWCEDLVIRELQVRSPHHAQNGDGIDIESCRNVLVYNNCIDVGDDAICLKSGRDREGRDRGIPSENIVIKNNTVYHGHGGFVIGSEMSGGVRNVHVSDCRFLGTLVGIRFKSTRGRGGIVENIFISDIDMVNIVDDLIRFNMLYNIYTPQADNLIAGGSIIEAEPLSEDTPVFRNISIRGITGNSAGYAAIIRGLPEQKLENIVFKDLNLSGHKGMVIMFSDNVIVDNAIISCDKGAGLALYNCSNVNINNICLQPEARQPQVIVSGPETQQIGFGKNEWIKLRDELLLQNGVDKSSIICN
;
A
#
# COMPACT_ATOMS: atom_id res chain seq x y z
N GLN A 1 15.16 12.55 19.81
CA GLN A 1 14.60 13.68 19.05
C GLN A 1 14.94 13.48 17.59
N SER A 2 14.05 13.80 16.66
CA SER A 2 14.34 13.74 15.22
C SER A 2 15.46 14.70 14.83
N PRO A 3 16.31 14.35 13.84
CA PRO A 3 17.36 15.24 13.34
C PRO A 3 16.84 16.63 12.95
N ILE A 4 15.68 16.70 12.29
CA ILE A 4 14.96 17.94 12.03
C ILE A 4 13.55 17.79 12.59
N SER A 5 13.14 18.75 13.43
CA SER A 5 11.80 18.74 14.03
C SER A 5 11.20 20.13 14.16
N ALA A 6 9.88 20.20 14.01
CA ALA A 6 9.06 21.36 14.33
C ALA A 6 7.76 20.89 14.98
N ILE A 7 7.33 21.61 16.03
CA ILE A 7 6.10 21.34 16.77
C ILE A 7 5.39 22.68 16.96
N ASP A 8 4.08 22.72 16.69
CA ASP A 8 3.22 23.90 16.89
C ASP A 8 3.71 25.18 16.18
N ALA A 9 4.36 25.01 15.02
CA ALA A 9 4.93 26.10 14.24
C ALA A 9 4.01 26.53 13.08
N GLU A 10 4.12 27.79 12.66
CA GLU A 10 3.41 28.32 11.49
C GLU A 10 4.39 29.06 10.55
N ASN A 11 4.15 28.97 9.24
CA ASN A 11 4.97 29.62 8.19
C ASN A 11 6.41 29.12 8.18
N ILE A 12 6.59 27.80 8.16
CA ILE A 12 7.92 27.17 8.11
C ILE A 12 8.21 26.64 6.71
N SER A 13 9.47 26.71 6.31
CA SER A 13 9.91 26.14 5.06
C SER A 13 11.31 25.52 5.13
N ILE A 14 11.52 24.49 4.31
CA ILE A 14 12.84 23.93 4.01
C ILE A 14 12.97 23.97 2.49
N THR A 15 13.89 24.80 2.00
CA THR A 15 14.02 25.11 0.56
C THR A 15 15.47 25.07 0.10
N GLY A 16 15.67 25.19 -1.22
CA GLY A 16 16.98 25.20 -1.87
C GLY A 16 17.35 23.85 -2.46
N SER A 17 18.56 23.72 -2.99
CA SER A 17 19.04 22.52 -3.71
C SER A 17 20.08 21.72 -2.92
N GLY A 18 20.11 21.89 -1.60
CA GLY A 18 21.05 21.23 -0.70
C GLY A 18 20.69 19.77 -0.41
N ILE A 19 21.60 19.07 0.27
CA ILE A 19 21.41 17.68 0.71
C ILE A 19 21.29 17.66 2.23
N ILE A 20 20.27 17.00 2.73
CA ILE A 20 20.10 16.61 4.13
C ILE A 20 20.35 15.10 4.17
N ASP A 21 21.43 14.67 4.85
CA ASP A 21 21.81 13.26 4.99
C ASP A 21 21.59 12.79 6.43
N GLY A 22 20.76 11.77 6.62
CA GLY A 22 20.43 11.22 7.94
C GLY A 22 21.45 10.22 8.49
N ASN A 23 22.47 9.85 7.71
CA ASN A 23 23.47 8.84 8.05
C ASN A 23 22.85 7.51 8.49
N GLY A 24 21.76 7.10 7.85
CA GLY A 24 20.85 6.03 8.30
C GLY A 24 21.49 4.67 8.54
N HIS A 25 22.68 4.40 7.98
CA HIS A 25 23.40 3.14 8.22
C HIS A 25 23.83 2.97 9.69
N SER A 26 24.03 4.07 10.43
CA SER A 26 24.33 4.01 11.88
C SER A 26 23.12 3.65 12.73
N TRP A 27 21.91 3.68 12.16
CA TRP A 27 20.65 3.53 12.89
C TRP A 27 19.94 2.23 12.54
N ARG A 28 19.97 1.84 11.27
CA ARG A 28 19.07 0.82 10.73
C ARG A 28 19.58 -0.59 10.98
N PRO A 29 18.70 -1.53 11.36
CA PRO A 29 19.02 -2.93 11.19
C PRO A 29 19.11 -3.29 9.70
N VAL A 30 19.86 -4.35 9.40
CA VAL A 30 19.98 -4.91 8.05
C VAL A 30 19.56 -6.36 8.08
N LYS A 31 18.72 -6.75 7.13
CA LYS A 31 18.30 -8.14 6.95
C LYS A 31 19.23 -8.83 5.96
N ILE A 32 19.78 -9.99 6.32
CA ILE A 32 20.71 -10.74 5.47
C ILE A 32 20.16 -10.95 4.05
N GLY A 33 18.88 -11.34 3.93
CA GLY A 33 18.23 -11.57 2.63
C GLY A 33 17.95 -10.32 1.79
N LYS A 34 18.28 -9.12 2.27
CA LYS A 34 18.14 -7.86 1.51
C LYS A 34 19.49 -7.34 0.96
N VAL A 35 20.61 -7.97 1.30
CA VAL A 35 21.96 -7.52 0.93
C VAL A 35 22.81 -8.69 0.42
N GLY A 36 23.87 -8.39 -0.32
CA GLY A 36 24.81 -9.40 -0.81
C GLY A 36 25.76 -9.89 0.29
N GLU A 37 26.34 -11.09 0.09
CA GLU A 37 27.23 -11.76 1.05
C GLU A 37 28.41 -10.88 1.50
N TRP A 38 29.03 -10.14 0.58
CA TRP A 38 30.15 -9.26 0.91
C TRP A 38 29.74 -8.12 1.86
N TYR A 39 28.60 -7.46 1.61
CA TYR A 39 28.12 -6.38 2.47
C TYR A 39 27.70 -6.91 3.84
N TRP A 40 27.09 -8.09 3.87
CA TRP A 40 26.77 -8.78 5.12
C TRP A 40 28.03 -9.09 5.95
N ALA A 41 29.08 -9.62 5.30
CA ALA A 41 30.36 -9.89 5.96
C ALA A 41 31.01 -8.62 6.52
N ASP A 42 30.92 -7.50 5.79
CA ASP A 42 31.42 -6.19 6.25
C ASP A 42 30.66 -5.69 7.49
N LEU A 43 29.33 -5.83 7.51
CA LEU A 43 28.51 -5.50 8.69
C LEU A 43 28.92 -6.33 9.91
N LEU A 44 29.09 -7.65 9.75
CA LEU A 44 29.54 -8.53 10.84
C LEU A 44 30.92 -8.14 11.36
N ALA A 45 31.82 -7.71 10.48
CA ALA A 45 33.16 -7.24 10.85
C ALA A 45 33.15 -5.85 11.50
N SER A 46 32.15 -5.01 11.20
CA SER A 46 32.02 -3.65 11.72
C SER A 46 31.62 -3.56 13.20
N GLY A 47 31.23 -4.69 13.82
CA GLY A 47 30.66 -4.77 15.16
C GLY A 47 29.14 -4.88 15.13
N GLY A 48 28.46 -4.29 16.12
CA GLY A 48 27.00 -4.43 16.27
C GLY A 48 26.58 -5.75 16.92
N ALA A 49 25.33 -6.14 16.70
CA ALA A 49 24.73 -7.33 17.29
C ALA A 49 23.83 -8.07 16.28
N LEU A 50 23.87 -9.40 16.31
CA LEU A 50 22.91 -10.24 15.60
C LEU A 50 21.75 -10.58 16.53
N GLU A 51 20.53 -10.64 15.97
CA GLU A 51 19.44 -11.34 16.66
C GLU A 51 19.63 -12.86 16.64
N ASP A 52 18.86 -13.57 17.46
CA ASP A 52 19.08 -14.97 17.82
C ASP A 52 19.12 -15.93 16.62
N ASN A 53 18.38 -15.63 15.56
CA ASN A 53 18.33 -16.43 14.33
C ASN A 53 19.31 -15.94 13.24
N GLY A 54 20.13 -14.91 13.52
CA GLY A 54 21.14 -14.39 12.59
C GLY A 54 20.59 -13.78 11.30
N THR A 55 19.28 -13.51 11.23
CA THR A 55 18.60 -12.96 10.05
C THR A 55 18.70 -11.44 9.99
N TYR A 56 18.80 -10.78 11.15
CA TYR A 56 19.01 -9.35 11.25
C TYR A 56 20.29 -9.02 12.01
N TRP A 57 21.03 -8.07 11.46
CA TRP A 57 22.11 -7.35 12.11
C TRP A 57 21.58 -6.00 12.60
N PHE A 58 22.03 -5.58 13.77
CA PHE A 58 21.69 -4.31 14.41
C PHE A 58 22.97 -3.52 14.74
N PRO A 59 22.94 -2.18 14.68
CA PRO A 59 24.10 -1.35 15.03
C PRO A 59 24.54 -1.46 16.49
N SER A 60 23.66 -1.89 17.40
CA SER A 60 23.97 -2.05 18.83
C SER A 60 23.19 -3.19 19.48
N GLU A 61 23.71 -3.67 20.62
CA GLU A 61 23.05 -4.68 21.46
C GLU A 61 21.72 -4.17 22.04
N GLU A 62 21.62 -2.87 22.35
CA GLU A 62 20.36 -2.23 22.78
C GLU A 62 19.29 -2.35 21.69
N ALA A 63 19.67 -2.12 20.42
CA ALA A 63 18.76 -2.25 19.28
C ALA A 63 18.33 -3.70 19.04
N ALA A 64 19.27 -4.67 19.08
CA ALA A 64 18.94 -6.09 18.97
C ALA A 64 18.05 -6.57 20.13
N ARG A 65 18.31 -6.09 21.35
CA ARG A 65 17.48 -6.36 22.53
C ARG A 65 16.07 -5.83 22.36
N GLY A 66 15.91 -4.60 21.87
CA GLY A 66 14.59 -4.03 21.56
C GLY A 66 13.82 -4.88 20.56
N TYR A 67 14.49 -5.37 19.52
CA TYR A 67 13.89 -6.30 18.56
C TYR A 67 13.43 -7.61 19.20
N ARG A 68 14.26 -8.25 20.03
CA ARG A 68 13.86 -9.49 20.73
C ARG A 68 12.65 -9.28 21.63
N LEU A 69 12.61 -8.17 22.35
CA LEU A 69 11.52 -7.82 23.27
C LEU A 69 10.23 -7.38 22.55
N SER A 70 10.32 -7.08 21.25
CA SER A 70 9.16 -6.70 20.43
C SER A 70 8.27 -7.89 20.05
N GLU A 71 8.78 -9.13 20.15
CA GLU A 71 8.05 -10.36 19.82
C GLU A 71 7.41 -10.31 18.42
N GLY A 72 8.09 -9.71 17.44
CA GLY A 72 7.60 -9.57 16.07
C GLY A 72 6.59 -8.43 15.86
N LYS A 73 6.33 -7.61 16.88
CA LYS A 73 5.58 -6.35 16.76
C LYS A 73 6.53 -5.17 16.49
N ASN A 74 5.98 -3.98 16.25
CA ASN A 74 6.79 -2.78 16.03
C ASN A 74 7.45 -2.25 17.31
N LEU A 75 6.82 -2.48 18.47
CA LEU A 75 7.29 -2.03 19.78
C LEU A 75 7.07 -3.13 20.81
N PRO A 76 7.99 -3.29 21.79
CA PRO A 76 7.74 -4.10 22.97
C PRO A 76 6.51 -3.63 23.75
N PRO A 77 5.81 -4.54 24.44
CA PRO A 77 4.59 -4.23 25.20
C PRO A 77 4.90 -3.55 26.54
N PHE A 78 5.76 -2.54 26.54
CA PHE A 78 6.14 -1.79 27.74
C PHE A 78 5.16 -0.65 28.00
N SER A 79 4.93 -0.39 29.28
CA SER A 79 4.17 0.77 29.77
C SER A 79 5.05 1.76 30.53
N ASP A 80 6.28 1.38 30.91
CA ASP A 80 7.24 2.22 31.62
C ASP A 80 8.30 2.79 30.66
N ILE A 81 8.47 4.11 30.70
CA ILE A 81 9.46 4.84 29.92
C ILE A 81 10.90 4.40 30.21
N GLN A 82 11.20 3.90 31.42
CA GLN A 82 12.55 3.42 31.73
C GLN A 82 12.90 2.18 30.91
N GLN A 83 11.95 1.28 30.68
CA GLN A 83 12.16 0.11 29.84
C GLN A 83 12.45 0.51 28.39
N PHE A 84 11.79 1.56 27.88
CA PHE A 84 12.10 2.11 26.56
C PHE A 84 13.48 2.79 26.49
N ARG A 85 13.96 3.38 27.58
CA ARG A 85 15.31 3.97 27.64
C ARG A 85 16.41 2.91 27.55
N GLU A 86 16.18 1.71 28.07
CA GLU A 86 17.13 0.59 27.96
C GLU A 86 17.30 0.05 26.54
N ILE A 87 16.37 0.37 25.63
CA ILE A 87 16.40 -0.06 24.22
C ILE A 87 16.32 1.13 23.27
N ARG A 88 16.78 2.30 23.69
CA ARG A 88 16.62 3.56 22.94
C ARG A 88 17.13 3.47 21.50
N ASP A 89 18.18 2.71 21.24
CA ASP A 89 18.75 2.53 19.89
C ASP A 89 17.82 1.75 18.95
N TYR A 90 16.89 0.96 19.49
CA TYR A 90 15.82 0.30 18.72
C TYR A 90 14.79 1.31 18.21
N LEU A 91 14.53 2.38 18.97
CA LEU A 91 13.52 3.40 18.69
C LEU A 91 14.07 4.46 17.73
N ARG A 92 14.27 4.06 16.48
CA ARG A 92 14.86 4.92 15.45
C ARG A 92 14.00 6.16 15.20
N PRO A 93 14.62 7.36 15.08
CA PRO A 93 13.89 8.58 14.83
C PRO A 93 13.42 8.67 13.38
N VAL A 94 12.28 9.32 13.17
CA VAL A 94 11.95 9.92 11.86
C VAL A 94 12.99 11.00 11.54
N MET A 95 13.39 11.13 10.26
CA MET A 95 14.39 12.12 9.84
C MET A 95 13.87 13.56 9.93
N LEU A 96 12.77 13.88 9.23
CA LEU A 96 12.06 15.16 9.29
C LEU A 96 10.67 14.96 9.91
N SER A 97 10.50 15.39 11.15
CA SER A 97 9.22 15.27 11.89
C SER A 97 8.58 16.65 12.07
N ILE A 98 7.39 16.85 11.49
CA ILE A 98 6.68 18.11 11.54
C ILE A 98 5.31 17.84 12.17
N VAL A 99 5.10 18.32 13.40
CA VAL A 99 3.93 17.97 14.20
C VAL A 99 3.06 19.20 14.45
N ASN A 100 1.77 19.10 14.13
CA ASN A 100 0.77 20.16 14.38
C ASN A 100 1.18 21.53 13.83
N CYS A 101 1.82 21.55 12.65
CA CYS A 101 2.28 22.79 12.02
C CYS A 101 1.32 23.28 10.94
N LYS A 102 1.36 24.57 10.64
CA LYS A 102 0.51 25.21 9.62
C LYS A 102 1.32 25.96 8.58
N LYS A 103 0.88 25.96 7.32
CA LYS A 103 1.55 26.64 6.20
C LYS A 103 3.00 26.19 6.08
N VAL A 104 3.17 24.94 5.66
CA VAL A 104 4.47 24.27 5.58
C VAL A 104 4.87 24.11 4.12
N LEU A 105 6.10 24.51 3.76
CA LEU A 105 6.68 24.32 2.43
C LEU A 105 7.96 23.48 2.50
N LEU A 106 7.97 22.33 1.83
CA LEU A 106 9.18 21.54 1.58
C LEU A 106 9.47 21.57 0.07
N GLU A 107 10.62 22.12 -0.31
CA GLU A 107 10.93 22.40 -1.72
C GLU A 107 12.39 22.15 -2.10
N GLY A 108 12.62 21.51 -3.25
CA GLY A 108 13.91 21.45 -3.95
C GLY A 108 15.02 20.60 -3.31
N VAL A 109 14.97 20.38 -2.00
CA VAL A 109 16.06 19.71 -1.27
C VAL A 109 16.13 18.22 -1.59
N THR A 110 17.33 17.67 -1.41
CA THR A 110 17.52 16.22 -1.35
C THR A 110 17.50 15.75 0.10
N ILE A 111 16.66 14.77 0.42
CA ILE A 111 16.60 14.11 1.72
C ILE A 111 17.05 12.67 1.50
N GLN A 112 18.12 12.26 2.17
CA GLN A 112 18.69 10.94 1.95
C GLN A 112 19.12 10.20 3.21
N ASN A 113 19.21 8.87 3.08
CA ASN A 113 19.71 7.98 4.13
C ASN A 113 18.99 8.17 5.47
N SER A 114 17.66 8.17 5.48
CA SER A 114 16.86 8.37 6.69
C SER A 114 17.04 7.23 7.72
N PRO A 115 17.08 7.50 9.04
CA PRO A 115 17.15 6.45 10.07
C PRO A 115 15.92 5.51 10.07
N ALA A 116 14.74 6.06 9.78
CA ALA A 116 13.47 5.37 9.56
C ALA A 116 12.70 6.14 8.45
N TRP A 117 11.45 6.53 8.70
CA TRP A 117 10.67 7.38 7.79
C TRP A 117 11.41 8.69 7.49
N ALA A 118 11.44 9.10 6.22
CA ALA A 118 12.19 10.28 5.81
C ALA A 118 11.44 11.57 6.13
N ILE A 119 10.18 11.70 5.72
CA ILE A 119 9.37 12.92 5.88
C ILE A 119 8.03 12.56 6.51
N HIS A 120 7.76 13.06 7.72
CA HIS A 120 6.52 12.78 8.46
C HIS A 120 5.87 14.07 8.97
N PRO A 121 5.04 14.72 8.15
CA PRO A 121 4.04 15.65 8.63
C PRO A 121 2.92 14.88 9.35
N LEU A 122 2.72 15.24 10.61
CA LEU A 122 1.65 14.75 11.48
C LEU A 122 0.77 15.94 11.89
N TRP A 123 -0.54 15.86 11.70
CA TRP A 123 -1.49 16.92 12.07
C TRP A 123 -1.24 18.28 11.41
N CYS A 124 -0.61 18.28 10.23
CA CYS A 124 -0.32 19.52 9.53
C CYS A 124 -1.50 20.02 8.71
N GLU A 125 -1.58 21.34 8.56
CA GLU A 125 -2.57 22.03 7.74
C GLU A 125 -1.87 22.94 6.72
N ASP A 126 -2.36 22.95 5.48
CA ASP A 126 -1.81 23.75 4.37
C ASP A 126 -0.34 23.40 4.11
N LEU A 127 -0.13 22.20 3.59
CA LEU A 127 1.18 21.59 3.37
C LEU A 127 1.49 21.46 1.87
N VAL A 128 2.65 21.96 1.45
CA VAL A 128 3.17 21.79 0.09
C VAL A 128 4.51 21.06 0.13
N ILE A 129 4.60 19.95 -0.64
CA ILE A 129 5.82 19.17 -0.83
C ILE A 129 6.11 19.08 -2.32
N ARG A 130 7.15 19.75 -2.79
CA ARG A 130 7.44 19.79 -4.23
C ARG A 130 8.91 19.73 -4.58
N GLU A 131 9.19 19.19 -5.76
CA GLU A 131 10.55 19.22 -6.35
C GLU A 131 11.63 18.59 -5.45
N LEU A 132 11.23 17.70 -4.54
CA LEU A 132 12.16 16.99 -3.67
C LEU A 132 12.81 15.82 -4.39
N GLN A 133 14.03 15.49 -3.94
CA GLN A 133 14.62 14.18 -4.16
C GLN A 133 14.68 13.44 -2.82
N VAL A 134 13.96 12.32 -2.70
CA VAL A 134 13.95 11.51 -1.48
C VAL A 134 14.58 10.16 -1.77
N ARG A 135 15.74 9.87 -1.18
CA ARG A 135 16.48 8.64 -1.52
C ARG A 135 17.05 7.89 -0.33
N SER A 136 16.71 6.62 -0.20
CA SER A 136 17.28 5.71 0.80
C SER A 136 17.57 4.36 0.13
N PRO A 137 18.61 3.62 0.58
CA PRO A 137 18.89 2.31 0.01
C PRO A 137 17.67 1.39 0.05
N HIS A 138 17.48 0.55 -0.97
CA HIS A 138 16.35 -0.38 -1.11
C HIS A 138 16.16 -1.31 0.11
N HIS A 139 17.23 -1.56 0.86
CA HIS A 139 17.24 -2.40 2.05
C HIS A 139 17.01 -1.63 3.36
N ALA A 140 16.83 -0.31 3.31
CA ALA A 140 16.54 0.52 4.47
C ALA A 140 15.23 0.08 5.14
N GLN A 141 15.31 -0.45 6.36
CA GLN A 141 14.15 -0.93 7.10
C GLN A 141 13.28 0.25 7.52
N ASN A 142 11.98 0.21 7.20
CA ASN A 142 11.05 1.33 7.42
C ASN A 142 11.59 2.64 6.80
N GLY A 143 12.27 2.52 5.67
CA GLY A 143 12.79 3.65 4.91
C GLY A 143 11.72 4.19 3.98
N ASP A 144 10.58 4.60 4.51
CA ASP A 144 9.48 5.23 3.79
C ASP A 144 9.91 6.64 3.33
N GLY A 145 9.33 7.11 2.22
CA GLY A 145 9.64 8.42 1.63
C GLY A 145 8.88 9.56 2.30
N ILE A 146 7.58 9.66 1.99
CA ILE A 146 6.69 10.73 2.47
C ILE A 146 5.48 10.09 3.16
N ASP A 147 5.41 10.22 4.48
CA ASP A 147 4.31 9.74 5.32
C ASP A 147 3.42 10.91 5.74
N ILE A 148 2.27 11.07 5.10
CA ILE A 148 1.31 12.12 5.44
C ILE A 148 0.29 11.55 6.41
N GLU A 149 0.36 11.98 7.67
CA GLU A 149 -0.45 11.44 8.73
C GLU A 149 -1.40 12.47 9.34
N SER A 150 -2.71 12.20 9.27
CA SER A 150 -3.76 13.07 9.81
C SER A 150 -3.61 14.54 9.39
N CYS A 151 -3.21 14.79 8.13
CA CYS A 151 -3.00 16.14 7.60
C CYS A 151 -4.17 16.60 6.73
N ARG A 152 -4.36 17.92 6.60
CA ARG A 152 -5.40 18.51 5.74
C ARG A 152 -4.87 19.56 4.78
N ASN A 153 -5.47 19.63 3.60
CA ASN A 153 -5.08 20.55 2.52
C ASN A 153 -3.61 20.36 2.13
N VAL A 154 -3.33 19.24 1.46
CA VAL A 154 -1.96 18.83 1.12
C VAL A 154 -1.77 18.77 -0.38
N LEU A 155 -0.64 19.31 -0.86
CA LEU A 155 -0.24 19.26 -2.26
C LEU A 155 1.17 18.66 -2.39
N VAL A 156 1.28 17.52 -3.07
CA VAL A 156 2.54 16.78 -3.29
C VAL A 156 2.82 16.62 -4.77
N TYR A 157 3.84 17.27 -5.32
CA TYR A 157 4.07 17.22 -6.76
C TYR A 157 5.51 17.42 -7.23
N ASN A 158 5.80 16.92 -8.43
CA ASN A 158 7.12 17.04 -9.07
C ASN A 158 8.28 16.45 -8.24
N ASN A 159 8.01 15.48 -7.35
CA ASN A 159 9.04 14.85 -6.55
C ASN A 159 9.61 13.61 -7.24
N CYS A 160 10.86 13.27 -6.90
CA CYS A 160 11.56 12.07 -7.30
C CYS A 160 11.89 11.24 -6.05
N ILE A 161 11.42 9.99 -5.99
CA ILE A 161 11.47 9.17 -4.77
C ILE A 161 12.05 7.79 -5.07
N ASP A 162 13.05 7.36 -4.32
CA ASP A 162 13.72 6.06 -4.45
C ASP A 162 14.10 5.51 -3.07
N VAL A 163 13.27 4.63 -2.49
CA VAL A 163 13.28 4.39 -1.05
C VAL A 163 13.13 2.91 -0.68
N GLY A 164 13.39 2.57 0.59
CA GLY A 164 13.42 1.18 1.07
C GLY A 164 12.05 0.59 1.43
N ASP A 165 11.02 1.44 1.60
CA ASP A 165 9.65 1.04 1.92
C ASP A 165 8.64 1.84 1.06
N ASP A 166 7.45 2.17 1.57
CA ASP A 166 6.43 2.92 0.80
C ASP A 166 6.93 4.33 0.41
N ALA A 167 6.70 4.75 -0.85
CA ALA A 167 7.21 6.01 -1.37
C ALA A 167 6.38 7.22 -0.94
N ILE A 168 5.08 7.20 -1.22
CA ILE A 168 4.10 8.20 -0.76
C ILE A 168 2.98 7.47 -0.04
N CYS A 169 2.90 7.64 1.28
CA CYS A 169 2.02 6.88 2.15
C CYS A 169 1.07 7.81 2.92
N LEU A 170 -0.23 7.57 2.80
CA LEU A 170 -1.25 8.26 3.59
C LEU A 170 -1.63 7.44 4.82
N LYS A 171 -1.57 8.08 5.98
CA LYS A 171 -1.87 7.50 7.30
C LYS A 171 -2.79 8.43 8.10
N SER A 172 -3.32 7.94 9.21
CA SER A 172 -4.18 8.69 10.13
C SER A 172 -4.28 7.97 11.48
N GLY A 173 -3.17 7.51 12.04
CA GLY A 173 -3.14 6.78 13.31
C GLY A 173 -3.54 5.30 13.22
N ARG A 174 -3.18 4.55 14.26
CA ARG A 174 -3.28 3.10 14.30
C ARG A 174 -4.22 2.60 15.40
N ASP A 175 -5.07 1.65 15.04
CA ASP A 175 -5.99 0.94 15.93
C ASP A 175 -6.79 1.91 16.80
N ARG A 176 -7.02 1.56 18.07
CA ARG A 176 -7.75 2.38 19.03
C ARG A 176 -7.21 3.80 19.16
N GLU A 177 -5.89 3.98 19.18
CA GLU A 177 -5.31 5.33 19.31
C GLU A 177 -5.70 6.22 18.13
N GLY A 178 -5.66 5.68 16.90
CA GLY A 178 -6.09 6.42 15.71
C GLY A 178 -7.59 6.68 15.67
N ARG A 179 -8.41 5.73 16.15
CA ARG A 179 -9.87 5.91 16.26
C ARG A 179 -10.26 6.94 17.30
N ASP A 180 -9.71 6.85 18.51
CA ASP A 180 -9.96 7.78 19.61
C ASP A 180 -9.57 9.21 19.21
N ARG A 181 -8.48 9.35 18.44
CA ARG A 181 -8.05 10.62 17.86
C ARG A 181 -9.03 11.13 16.81
N GLY A 182 -9.48 10.27 15.90
CA GLY A 182 -10.52 10.60 14.92
C GLY A 182 -10.15 11.71 13.92
N ILE A 183 -8.86 11.94 13.67
CA ILE A 183 -8.38 12.97 12.72
C ILE A 183 -7.95 12.27 11.43
N PRO A 184 -8.66 12.48 10.31
CA PRO A 184 -8.32 11.87 9.04
C PRO A 184 -7.16 12.58 8.33
N SER A 185 -6.56 11.91 7.35
CA SER A 185 -5.85 12.59 6.26
C SER A 185 -6.85 12.97 5.17
N GLU A 186 -6.99 14.26 4.86
CA GLU A 186 -8.03 14.73 3.94
C GLU A 186 -7.67 15.92 3.04
N ASN A 187 -8.34 16.00 1.89
CA ASN A 187 -8.14 17.03 0.87
C ASN A 187 -6.68 17.06 0.39
N ILE A 188 -6.27 15.96 -0.26
CA ILE A 188 -4.89 15.71 -0.68
C ILE A 188 -4.81 15.57 -2.19
N VAL A 189 -3.89 16.31 -2.81
CA VAL A 189 -3.55 16.19 -4.23
C VAL A 189 -2.11 15.72 -4.37
N ILE A 190 -1.91 14.60 -5.06
CA ILE A 190 -0.59 14.04 -5.40
C ILE A 190 -0.48 14.03 -6.92
N LYS A 191 0.48 14.77 -7.49
CA LYS A 191 0.54 14.96 -8.94
C LYS A 191 1.95 14.91 -9.51
N ASN A 192 2.13 14.26 -10.65
CA ASN A 192 3.39 14.32 -11.42
C ASN A 192 4.64 13.96 -10.58
N ASN A 193 4.54 12.90 -9.78
CA ASN A 193 5.69 12.37 -9.04
C ASN A 193 6.27 11.16 -9.79
N THR A 194 7.59 10.99 -9.71
CA THR A 194 8.28 9.79 -10.22
C THR A 194 8.81 9.00 -9.04
N VAL A 195 8.44 7.72 -8.98
CA VAL A 195 8.91 6.78 -7.96
C VAL A 195 9.72 5.68 -8.64
N TYR A 196 10.92 5.41 -8.12
CA TYR A 196 11.77 4.30 -8.49
C TYR A 196 11.53 3.11 -7.55
N HIS A 197 12.54 2.64 -6.81
CA HIS A 197 12.31 1.59 -5.83
C HIS A 197 11.41 2.10 -4.70
N GLY A 198 10.54 1.21 -4.22
CA GLY A 198 9.67 1.41 -3.07
C GLY A 198 8.72 0.22 -2.92
N HIS A 199 8.26 -0.07 -1.70
CA HIS A 199 7.27 -1.12 -1.49
C HIS A 199 5.88 -0.79 -2.07
N GLY A 200 5.62 0.49 -2.32
CA GLY A 200 4.42 1.01 -2.96
C GLY A 200 4.70 2.39 -3.58
N GLY A 201 4.24 2.62 -4.81
CA GLY A 201 4.35 3.94 -5.45
C GLY A 201 3.44 4.97 -4.78
N PHE A 202 2.15 4.66 -4.72
CA PHE A 202 1.16 5.37 -3.89
C PHE A 202 0.48 4.39 -2.94
N VAL A 203 0.40 4.78 -1.66
CA VAL A 203 -0.03 3.89 -0.59
C VAL A 203 -1.04 4.57 0.34
N ILE A 204 -2.08 3.82 0.73
CA ILE A 204 -2.90 4.14 1.90
C ILE A 204 -2.73 3.04 2.95
N GLY A 205 -2.39 3.44 4.18
CA GLY A 205 -2.32 2.57 5.34
C GLY A 205 -0.92 2.00 5.66
N SER A 206 -0.80 1.02 6.57
CA SER A 206 -1.92 0.34 7.23
C SER A 206 -2.57 1.14 8.36
N GLU A 207 -1.90 2.18 8.85
CA GLU A 207 -2.34 3.05 9.93
C GLU A 207 -3.37 4.08 9.42
N MET A 208 -4.61 3.65 9.14
CA MET A 208 -5.67 4.49 8.55
C MET A 208 -6.91 4.66 9.45
N SER A 209 -6.72 4.53 10.76
CA SER A 209 -7.81 4.33 11.73
C SER A 209 -8.64 5.59 11.98
N GLY A 210 -8.02 6.77 11.89
CA GLY A 210 -8.71 8.08 11.87
C GLY A 210 -9.39 8.41 10.54
N GLY A 211 -9.20 7.60 9.50
CA GLY A 211 -9.76 7.75 8.16
C GLY A 211 -8.87 8.47 7.15
N VAL A 212 -9.14 8.24 5.86
CA VAL A 212 -8.48 8.92 4.73
C VAL A 212 -9.54 9.27 3.69
N ARG A 213 -9.65 10.53 3.28
CA ARG A 213 -10.70 10.93 2.33
C ARG A 213 -10.38 12.11 1.43
N ASN A 214 -11.07 12.17 0.30
CA ASN A 214 -10.92 13.24 -0.71
C ASN A 214 -9.46 13.36 -1.18
N VAL A 215 -8.98 12.28 -1.81
CA VAL A 215 -7.61 12.18 -2.32
C VAL A 215 -7.64 12.09 -3.85
N HIS A 216 -6.83 12.91 -4.50
CA HIS A 216 -6.62 12.87 -5.95
C HIS A 216 -5.15 12.57 -6.27
N VAL A 217 -4.89 11.47 -6.98
CA VAL A 217 -3.56 11.06 -7.43
C VAL A 217 -3.55 11.03 -8.95
N SER A 218 -2.65 11.76 -9.60
CA SER A 218 -2.63 11.85 -11.07
C SER A 218 -1.25 12.04 -11.68
N ASP A 219 -1.07 11.62 -12.93
CA ASP A 219 0.12 11.87 -13.75
C ASP A 219 1.43 11.32 -13.15
N CYS A 220 1.37 10.26 -12.33
CA CYS A 220 2.56 9.71 -11.67
C CYS A 220 3.18 8.55 -12.46
N ARG A 221 4.48 8.32 -12.23
CA ARG A 221 5.26 7.25 -12.86
C ARG A 221 5.88 6.35 -11.80
N PHE A 222 5.61 5.05 -11.84
CA PHE A 222 6.16 4.08 -10.89
C PHE A 222 7.06 3.08 -11.63
N LEU A 223 8.35 3.08 -11.32
CA LEU A 223 9.40 2.41 -12.08
C LEU A 223 10.17 1.44 -11.17
N GLY A 224 9.81 0.16 -11.20
CA GLY A 224 10.49 -0.85 -10.38
C GLY A 224 10.04 -0.90 -8.92
N THR A 225 8.89 -0.32 -8.56
CA THR A 225 8.31 -0.51 -7.22
C THR A 225 7.88 -1.96 -7.02
N LEU A 226 7.77 -2.40 -5.77
CA LEU A 226 7.20 -3.70 -5.43
C LEU A 226 5.73 -3.76 -5.83
N VAL A 227 4.95 -2.76 -5.39
CA VAL A 227 3.55 -2.58 -5.77
C VAL A 227 3.40 -1.19 -6.38
N GLY A 228 2.56 -1.04 -7.39
CA GLY A 228 2.23 0.26 -7.95
C GLY A 228 1.33 1.07 -7.02
N ILE A 229 0.03 0.74 -7.04
CA ILE A 229 -1.01 1.34 -6.22
C ILE A 229 -1.37 0.35 -5.09
N ARG A 230 -1.27 0.79 -3.83
CA ARG A 230 -1.35 -0.11 -2.67
C ARG A 230 -2.31 0.41 -1.60
N PHE A 231 -3.26 -0.42 -1.21
CA PHE A 231 -4.17 -0.18 -0.10
C PHE A 231 -4.01 -1.28 0.94
N LYS A 232 -3.77 -0.90 2.19
CA LYS A 232 -3.53 -1.84 3.30
C LYS A 232 -4.45 -1.52 4.47
N SER A 233 -5.15 -2.53 4.97
CA SER A 233 -5.80 -2.49 6.28
C SER A 233 -5.94 -3.90 6.85
N THR A 234 -6.39 -3.99 8.09
CA THR A 234 -6.72 -5.24 8.77
C THR A 234 -7.81 -4.98 9.79
N ARG A 235 -8.51 -6.04 10.19
CA ARG A 235 -9.39 -6.03 11.37
C ARG A 235 -8.63 -5.50 12.58
N GLY A 236 -9.28 -4.66 13.38
CA GLY A 236 -8.66 -3.92 14.48
C GLY A 236 -8.29 -2.48 14.12
N ARG A 237 -8.18 -2.12 12.84
CA ARG A 237 -7.94 -0.73 12.42
C ARG A 237 -9.18 0.13 12.58
N GLY A 238 -10.33 -0.33 12.10
CA GLY A 238 -11.49 0.53 11.91
C GLY A 238 -11.23 1.63 10.87
N GLY A 239 -11.90 2.76 11.03
CA GLY A 239 -11.73 3.91 10.15
C GLY A 239 -12.37 3.73 8.77
N ILE A 240 -12.44 4.83 8.02
CA ILE A 240 -13.06 4.87 6.69
C ILE A 240 -12.05 5.45 5.69
N VAL A 241 -11.85 4.74 4.58
CA VAL A 241 -11.14 5.23 3.39
C VAL A 241 -12.17 5.47 2.29
N GLU A 242 -12.37 6.72 1.91
CA GLU A 242 -13.40 7.06 0.91
C GLU A 242 -13.06 8.23 -0.01
N ASN A 243 -13.68 8.26 -1.19
CA ASN A 243 -13.50 9.32 -2.17
C ASN A 243 -12.03 9.45 -2.61
N ILE A 244 -11.51 8.34 -3.13
CA ILE A 244 -10.13 8.24 -3.63
C ILE A 244 -10.18 8.16 -5.15
N PHE A 245 -9.52 9.10 -5.81
CA PHE A 245 -9.48 9.23 -7.26
C PHE A 245 -8.05 9.11 -7.73
N ILE A 246 -7.75 8.08 -8.51
CA ILE A 246 -6.43 7.81 -9.08
C ILE A 246 -6.57 7.79 -10.59
N SER A 247 -5.80 8.61 -11.29
CA SER A 247 -5.81 8.64 -12.75
C SER A 247 -4.41 8.71 -13.38
N ASP A 248 -4.28 8.28 -14.63
CA ASP A 248 -3.12 8.59 -15.47
C ASP A 248 -1.78 8.18 -14.82
N ILE A 249 -1.67 6.89 -14.51
CA ILE A 249 -0.48 6.31 -13.87
C ILE A 249 0.21 5.36 -14.84
N ASP A 250 1.47 5.65 -15.13
CA ASP A 250 2.35 4.79 -15.92
C ASP A 250 3.23 3.94 -14.98
N MET A 251 3.25 2.63 -15.20
CA MET A 251 4.03 1.70 -14.38
C MET A 251 4.91 0.79 -15.24
N VAL A 252 6.18 0.65 -14.86
CA VAL A 252 7.14 -0.19 -15.60
C VAL A 252 7.89 -1.08 -14.62
N ASN A 253 7.97 -2.38 -14.95
CA ASN A 253 8.73 -3.39 -14.22
C ASN A 253 8.32 -3.50 -12.74
N ILE A 254 7.02 -3.47 -12.45
CA ILE A 254 6.54 -3.65 -11.08
C ILE A 254 6.84 -5.09 -10.62
N VAL A 255 7.50 -5.22 -9.46
CA VAL A 255 8.08 -6.51 -9.03
C VAL A 255 7.01 -7.50 -8.56
N ASP A 256 5.89 -7.00 -8.05
CA ASP A 256 4.77 -7.79 -7.55
C ASP A 256 3.49 -7.31 -8.25
N ASP A 257 2.60 -6.54 -7.61
CA ASP A 257 1.29 -6.22 -8.19
C ASP A 257 1.17 -4.77 -8.68
N LEU A 258 0.55 -4.54 -9.85
CA LEU A 258 0.24 -3.18 -10.30
C LEU A 258 -0.74 -2.49 -9.34
N ILE A 259 -1.81 -3.18 -8.95
CA ILE A 259 -2.84 -2.68 -8.05
C ILE A 259 -3.13 -3.73 -6.98
N ARG A 260 -2.97 -3.38 -5.70
CA ARG A 260 -3.20 -4.27 -4.57
C ARG A 260 -4.07 -3.62 -3.51
N PHE A 261 -5.20 -4.25 -3.21
CA PHE A 261 -5.96 -4.01 -1.99
C PHE A 261 -5.81 -5.23 -1.10
N ASN A 262 -5.34 -5.01 0.13
CA ASN A 262 -5.25 -6.07 1.13
C ASN A 262 -5.85 -5.60 2.45
N MET A 263 -7.12 -5.98 2.68
CA MET A 263 -7.83 -5.76 3.94
C MET A 263 -7.51 -6.81 5.02
N LEU A 264 -6.60 -7.75 4.73
CA LEU A 264 -6.12 -8.79 5.65
C LEU A 264 -4.60 -8.64 5.84
N TYR A 265 -4.13 -7.40 6.05
CA TYR A 265 -2.72 -7.08 6.17
C TYR A 265 -2.08 -7.68 7.45
N ASN A 266 -0.89 -8.27 7.33
CA ASN A 266 -0.14 -8.92 8.40
C ASN A 266 -0.86 -10.08 9.12
N ILE A 267 -1.88 -10.67 8.49
CA ILE A 267 -2.47 -11.93 8.93
C ILE A 267 -2.34 -12.98 7.84
N TYR A 268 -2.19 -14.24 8.24
CA TYR A 268 -2.12 -15.34 7.29
C TYR A 268 -3.42 -15.36 6.47
N THR A 269 -3.27 -15.21 5.16
CA THR A 269 -4.40 -15.23 4.24
C THR A 269 -4.15 -16.33 3.21
N PRO A 270 -5.13 -17.24 2.98
CA PRO A 270 -5.02 -18.21 1.91
C PRO A 270 -4.72 -17.56 0.56
N GLN A 271 -4.02 -18.28 -0.30
CA GLN A 271 -3.76 -17.80 -1.66
C GLN A 271 -5.08 -17.63 -2.42
N ALA A 272 -5.15 -16.64 -3.32
CA ALA A 272 -6.35 -16.35 -4.10
C ALA A 272 -6.83 -17.58 -4.88
N ASP A 273 -5.91 -18.32 -5.51
CA ASP A 273 -6.22 -19.51 -6.30
C ASP A 273 -6.89 -20.60 -5.44
N ASN A 274 -6.47 -20.77 -4.18
CA ASN A 274 -7.09 -21.73 -3.26
C ASN A 274 -8.51 -21.32 -2.87
N LEU A 275 -8.75 -20.02 -2.65
CA LEU A 275 -10.09 -19.50 -2.35
C LEU A 275 -11.02 -19.65 -3.56
N ILE A 276 -10.53 -19.24 -4.74
CA ILE A 276 -11.26 -19.34 -6.01
C ILE A 276 -11.63 -20.79 -6.31
N ALA A 277 -10.73 -21.75 -6.06
CA ALA A 277 -10.99 -23.18 -6.25
C ALA A 277 -11.87 -23.82 -5.16
N GLY A 278 -12.23 -23.10 -4.10
CA GLY A 278 -13.00 -23.64 -2.97
C GLY A 278 -12.19 -24.52 -2.01
N GLY A 279 -10.86 -24.48 -2.09
CA GLY A 279 -9.96 -25.22 -1.19
C GLY A 279 -9.72 -24.54 0.16
N SER A 280 -10.22 -23.32 0.36
CA SER A 280 -10.13 -22.58 1.62
C SER A 280 -11.29 -21.59 1.73
N ILE A 281 -11.56 -21.12 2.94
CA ILE A 281 -12.51 -20.06 3.24
C ILE A 281 -11.85 -19.00 4.13
N ILE A 282 -12.39 -17.79 4.10
CA ILE A 282 -12.09 -16.76 5.09
C ILE A 282 -13.40 -16.48 5.82
N GLU A 283 -13.39 -16.71 7.13
CA GLU A 283 -14.59 -16.51 7.93
C GLU A 283 -14.88 -15.02 8.14
N ALA A 284 -16.17 -14.70 8.10
CA ALA A 284 -16.70 -13.40 8.44
C ALA A 284 -16.61 -13.19 9.96
N GLU A 285 -16.17 -12.00 10.37
CA GLU A 285 -16.21 -11.58 11.78
C GLU A 285 -17.39 -10.62 12.03
N PRO A 286 -17.88 -10.49 13.27
CA PRO A 286 -18.90 -9.49 13.59
C PRO A 286 -18.42 -8.08 13.26
N LEU A 287 -19.29 -7.28 12.64
CA LEU A 287 -19.02 -5.86 12.39
C LEU A 287 -18.87 -5.11 13.72
N SER A 288 -17.86 -4.24 13.78
CA SER A 288 -17.61 -3.37 14.92
C SER A 288 -16.87 -2.09 14.48
N GLU A 289 -16.57 -1.21 15.42
CA GLU A 289 -15.71 -0.04 15.15
C GLU A 289 -14.27 -0.43 14.73
N ASP A 290 -13.86 -1.68 14.97
CA ASP A 290 -12.58 -2.24 14.54
C ASP A 290 -12.58 -2.68 13.06
N THR A 291 -13.75 -2.74 12.42
CA THR A 291 -13.89 -3.18 11.03
C THR A 291 -13.63 -2.01 10.08
N PRO A 292 -12.55 -2.04 9.29
CA PRO A 292 -12.23 -0.96 8.34
C PRO A 292 -13.18 -0.94 7.14
N VAL A 293 -13.54 0.26 6.67
CA VAL A 293 -14.43 0.47 5.52
C VAL A 293 -13.68 1.15 4.38
N PHE A 294 -13.77 0.60 3.17
CA PHE A 294 -13.17 1.16 1.95
C PHE A 294 -14.25 1.28 0.89
N ARG A 295 -14.52 2.50 0.45
CA ARG A 295 -15.59 2.77 -0.53
C ARG A 295 -15.31 3.95 -1.44
N ASN A 296 -16.04 4.06 -2.55
CA ASN A 296 -15.98 5.21 -3.47
C ASN A 296 -14.54 5.45 -3.97
N ILE A 297 -13.97 4.44 -4.63
CA ILE A 297 -12.60 4.47 -5.14
C ILE A 297 -12.63 4.33 -6.65
N SER A 298 -12.05 5.29 -7.36
CA SER A 298 -12.00 5.31 -8.81
C SER A 298 -10.55 5.28 -9.28
N ILE A 299 -10.18 4.28 -10.07
CA ILE A 299 -8.86 4.08 -10.65
C ILE A 299 -9.00 4.08 -12.17
N ARG A 300 -8.41 5.06 -12.84
CA ARG A 300 -8.61 5.30 -14.29
C ARG A 300 -7.31 5.53 -15.05
N GLY A 301 -7.25 5.19 -16.33
CA GLY A 301 -6.10 5.56 -17.18
C GLY A 301 -4.79 4.94 -16.67
N ILE A 302 -4.80 3.65 -16.36
CA ILE A 302 -3.63 2.96 -15.80
C ILE A 302 -2.99 2.10 -16.87
N THR A 303 -1.70 2.32 -17.11
CA THR A 303 -0.91 1.49 -18.02
C THR A 303 0.29 0.92 -17.30
N GLY A 304 0.52 -0.39 -17.41
CA GLY A 304 1.78 -0.94 -16.90
C GLY A 304 1.94 -2.45 -16.95
N ASN A 305 3.12 -2.89 -16.52
CA ASN A 305 3.47 -4.31 -16.43
C ASN A 305 4.03 -4.70 -15.05
N SER A 306 3.77 -5.95 -14.66
CA SER A 306 4.29 -6.53 -13.42
C SER A 306 4.65 -8.01 -13.52
N ALA A 307 5.44 -8.50 -12.55
CA ALA A 307 5.72 -9.93 -12.36
C ALA A 307 4.73 -10.64 -11.40
N GLY A 308 3.76 -9.93 -10.83
CA GLY A 308 2.69 -10.49 -10.00
C GLY A 308 1.35 -10.43 -10.71
N TYR A 309 0.32 -9.95 -10.02
CA TYR A 309 -1.01 -9.74 -10.57
C TYR A 309 -1.10 -8.41 -11.32
N ALA A 310 -1.86 -8.41 -12.42
CA ALA A 310 -2.36 -7.19 -13.04
C ALA A 310 -3.21 -6.38 -12.03
N ALA A 311 -4.01 -7.05 -11.21
CA ALA A 311 -4.60 -6.48 -10.01
C ALA A 311 -5.06 -7.57 -9.06
N ILE A 312 -4.88 -7.38 -7.74
CA ILE A 312 -5.49 -8.22 -6.71
C ILE A 312 -6.22 -7.35 -5.69
N ILE A 313 -7.54 -7.49 -5.68
CA ILE A 313 -8.45 -6.64 -4.92
C ILE A 313 -9.11 -7.51 -3.85
N ARG A 314 -8.74 -7.33 -2.59
CA ARG A 314 -9.23 -8.17 -1.49
C ARG A 314 -9.87 -7.35 -0.38
N GLY A 315 -11.20 -7.39 -0.32
CA GLY A 315 -12.01 -6.91 0.80
C GLY A 315 -12.09 -7.86 1.99
N LEU A 316 -13.04 -7.62 2.89
CA LEU A 316 -13.40 -8.52 3.99
C LEU A 316 -14.74 -9.22 3.69
N PRO A 317 -14.92 -10.49 4.09
CA PRO A 317 -16.20 -11.18 3.92
C PRO A 317 -17.37 -10.48 4.63
N GLU A 318 -17.15 -9.95 5.84
CA GLU A 318 -18.17 -9.20 6.59
C GLU A 318 -18.36 -7.75 6.13
N GLN A 319 -17.34 -7.16 5.49
CA GLN A 319 -17.32 -5.77 5.05
C GLN A 319 -16.66 -5.68 3.66
N LYS A 320 -17.47 -5.95 2.64
CA LYS A 320 -17.02 -5.88 1.25
C LYS A 320 -16.52 -4.46 0.91
N LEU A 321 -15.55 -4.37 0.01
CA LEU A 321 -15.20 -3.10 -0.63
C LEU A 321 -16.43 -2.60 -1.40
N GLU A 322 -16.74 -1.31 -1.38
CA GLU A 322 -17.98 -0.79 -1.97
C GLU A 322 -17.70 0.30 -3.02
N ASN A 323 -18.43 0.30 -4.15
CA ASN A 323 -18.38 1.38 -5.15
C ASN A 323 -16.95 1.59 -5.71
N ILE A 324 -16.39 0.55 -6.31
CA ILE A 324 -15.04 0.57 -6.89
C ILE A 324 -15.12 0.63 -8.41
N VAL A 325 -14.46 1.62 -9.01
CA VAL A 325 -14.46 1.84 -10.47
C VAL A 325 -13.05 1.65 -11.02
N PHE A 326 -12.93 0.74 -11.98
CA PHE A 326 -11.77 0.51 -12.81
C PHE A 326 -12.11 0.91 -14.24
N LYS A 327 -11.42 1.90 -14.79
CA LYS A 327 -11.71 2.38 -16.15
C LYS A 327 -10.46 2.68 -16.95
N ASP A 328 -10.48 2.45 -18.25
CA ASP A 328 -9.39 2.83 -19.16
C ASP A 328 -8.06 2.20 -18.70
N LEU A 329 -8.04 0.87 -18.63
CA LEU A 329 -6.90 0.09 -18.12
C LEU A 329 -6.15 -0.64 -19.24
N ASN A 330 -4.84 -0.68 -19.16
CA ASN A 330 -3.97 -1.51 -19.98
C ASN A 330 -2.90 -2.18 -19.10
N LEU A 331 -3.22 -3.36 -18.59
CA LEU A 331 -2.45 -4.04 -17.54
C LEU A 331 -1.91 -5.38 -18.03
N SER A 332 -0.62 -5.60 -17.83
CA SER A 332 0.03 -6.90 -18.08
C SER A 332 0.64 -7.42 -16.79
N GLY A 333 0.27 -8.62 -16.36
CA GLY A 333 0.86 -9.29 -15.20
C GLY A 333 1.18 -10.75 -15.48
N HIS A 334 1.97 -11.43 -14.65
CA HIS A 334 2.03 -12.89 -14.72
C HIS A 334 0.66 -13.51 -14.41
N LYS A 335 -0.09 -12.91 -13.48
CA LYS A 335 -1.49 -13.27 -13.20
C LYS A 335 -2.44 -12.15 -13.62
N GLY A 336 -3.68 -12.51 -13.98
CA GLY A 336 -4.72 -11.56 -14.38
C GLY A 336 -5.27 -10.71 -13.23
N MET A 337 -6.47 -10.19 -13.42
CA MET A 337 -7.20 -9.40 -12.42
C MET A 337 -8.01 -10.32 -11.50
N VAL A 338 -7.85 -10.17 -10.18
CA VAL A 338 -8.63 -10.90 -9.17
C VAL A 338 -9.36 -9.92 -8.28
N ILE A 339 -10.68 -10.09 -8.13
CA ILE A 339 -11.52 -9.27 -7.27
C ILE A 339 -12.24 -10.17 -6.27
N MET A 340 -12.14 -9.83 -4.98
CA MET A 340 -12.65 -10.63 -3.89
C MET A 340 -13.38 -9.76 -2.88
N PHE A 341 -14.51 -10.24 -2.36
CA PHE A 341 -15.26 -9.58 -1.30
C PHE A 341 -15.51 -8.10 -1.60
N SER A 342 -16.16 -7.85 -2.73
CA SER A 342 -16.42 -6.50 -3.24
C SER A 342 -17.86 -6.40 -3.73
N ASP A 343 -18.48 -5.25 -3.50
CA ASP A 343 -19.84 -4.91 -3.90
C ASP A 343 -19.83 -3.64 -4.76
N ASN A 344 -20.70 -3.59 -5.76
CA ASN A 344 -20.82 -2.50 -6.73
C ASN A 344 -19.47 -2.14 -7.39
N VAL A 345 -18.94 -3.08 -8.18
CA VAL A 345 -17.68 -2.91 -8.91
C VAL A 345 -17.97 -2.67 -10.39
N ILE A 346 -17.31 -1.67 -10.97
CA ILE A 346 -17.37 -1.41 -12.42
C ILE A 346 -15.98 -1.64 -13.01
N VAL A 347 -15.91 -2.48 -14.04
CA VAL A 347 -14.74 -2.64 -14.91
C VAL A 347 -15.17 -2.23 -16.32
N ASP A 348 -14.65 -1.11 -16.82
CA ASP A 348 -15.02 -0.58 -18.14
C ASP A 348 -13.79 -0.18 -18.95
N ASN A 349 -13.73 -0.60 -20.21
CA ASN A 349 -12.61 -0.31 -21.12
C ASN A 349 -11.26 -0.77 -20.54
N ALA A 350 -11.07 -2.08 -20.43
CA ALA A 350 -9.87 -2.67 -19.83
C ALA A 350 -9.24 -3.72 -20.73
N ILE A 351 -7.93 -3.66 -20.91
CA ILE A 351 -7.10 -4.69 -21.54
C ILE A 351 -6.27 -5.34 -20.44
N ILE A 352 -6.47 -6.65 -20.23
CA ILE A 352 -5.74 -7.43 -19.22
C ILE A 352 -5.03 -8.59 -19.91
N SER A 353 -3.70 -8.58 -19.87
CA SER A 353 -2.84 -9.63 -20.42
C SER A 353 -2.18 -10.41 -19.29
N CYS A 354 -2.17 -11.74 -19.38
CA CYS A 354 -1.48 -12.58 -18.40
C CYS A 354 -1.01 -13.92 -18.95
N ASP A 355 -0.02 -14.55 -18.29
CA ASP A 355 0.49 -15.86 -18.68
C ASP A 355 0.07 -17.01 -17.74
N LYS A 356 -0.46 -16.70 -16.55
CA LYS A 356 -0.93 -17.69 -15.57
C LYS A 356 -2.32 -17.38 -15.06
N GLY A 357 -3.15 -18.42 -14.99
CA GLY A 357 -4.50 -18.32 -14.46
C GLY A 357 -5.44 -17.53 -15.36
N ALA A 358 -6.60 -17.17 -14.80
CA ALA A 358 -7.63 -16.46 -15.56
C ALA A 358 -7.27 -15.00 -15.81
N GLY A 359 -7.74 -14.46 -16.94
CA GLY A 359 -7.66 -13.01 -17.21
C GLY A 359 -8.44 -12.19 -16.18
N LEU A 360 -9.59 -12.69 -15.75
CA LEU A 360 -10.41 -12.12 -14.67
C LEU A 360 -10.94 -13.23 -13.74
N ALA A 361 -10.81 -13.06 -12.43
CA ALA A 361 -11.45 -13.93 -11.45
C ALA A 361 -12.21 -13.12 -10.39
N LEU A 362 -13.44 -13.55 -10.09
CA LEU A 362 -14.31 -12.96 -9.07
C LEU A 362 -14.59 -13.97 -7.96
N TYR A 363 -14.54 -13.53 -6.70
CA TYR A 363 -14.82 -14.36 -5.53
C TYR A 363 -15.65 -13.63 -4.46
N ASN A 364 -16.82 -14.17 -4.12
CA ASN A 364 -17.79 -13.57 -3.20
C ASN A 364 -18.10 -12.09 -3.51
N CYS A 365 -18.24 -11.77 -4.80
CA CYS A 365 -18.53 -10.42 -5.28
C CYS A 365 -20.03 -10.21 -5.52
N SER A 366 -20.52 -8.98 -5.35
CA SER A 366 -21.90 -8.63 -5.64
C SER A 366 -21.97 -7.39 -6.53
N ASN A 367 -22.99 -7.31 -7.39
CA ASN A 367 -23.25 -6.14 -8.25
C ASN A 367 -22.04 -5.71 -9.08
N VAL A 368 -21.44 -6.64 -9.84
CA VAL A 368 -20.26 -6.35 -10.66
C VAL A 368 -20.69 -6.11 -12.11
N ASN A 369 -20.28 -4.99 -12.70
CA ASN A 369 -20.57 -4.65 -14.09
C ASN A 369 -19.28 -4.62 -14.93
N ILE A 370 -19.19 -5.50 -15.93
CA ILE A 370 -18.04 -5.66 -16.81
C ILE A 370 -18.42 -5.26 -18.22
N ASN A 371 -17.78 -4.22 -18.75
CA ASN A 371 -18.03 -3.67 -20.08
C ASN A 371 -16.71 -3.42 -20.82
N ASN A 372 -16.73 -3.57 -22.14
CA ASN A 372 -15.58 -3.24 -23.01
C ASN A 372 -14.24 -3.85 -22.53
N ILE A 373 -14.26 -5.13 -22.08
CA ILE A 373 -13.05 -5.81 -21.59
C ILE A 373 -12.42 -6.67 -22.69
N CYS A 374 -11.10 -6.62 -22.79
CA CYS A 374 -10.28 -7.50 -23.61
C CYS A 374 -9.34 -8.30 -22.70
N LEU A 375 -9.55 -9.60 -22.64
CA LEU A 375 -8.74 -10.52 -21.85
C LEU A 375 -7.80 -11.28 -22.79
N GLN A 376 -6.53 -11.38 -22.41
CA GLN A 376 -5.47 -12.03 -23.19
C GLN A 376 -4.63 -12.97 -22.30
N PRO A 377 -5.22 -14.02 -21.71
CA PRO A 377 -4.47 -15.04 -21.00
C PRO A 377 -3.74 -15.98 -21.99
N GLU A 378 -2.71 -16.70 -21.54
CA GLU A 378 -2.07 -17.74 -22.34
C GLU A 378 -3.08 -18.84 -22.75
N ALA A 379 -2.86 -19.44 -23.94
CA ALA A 379 -3.76 -20.43 -24.51
C ALA A 379 -4.10 -21.57 -23.52
N ARG A 380 -5.39 -21.93 -23.44
CA ARG A 380 -5.99 -22.96 -22.56
C ARG A 380 -6.26 -22.53 -21.11
N GLN A 381 -5.92 -21.31 -20.71
CA GLN A 381 -6.40 -20.75 -19.45
C GLN A 381 -7.85 -20.24 -19.63
N PRO A 382 -8.71 -20.31 -18.59
CA PRO A 382 -10.03 -19.71 -18.64
C PRO A 382 -9.92 -18.19 -18.77
N GLN A 383 -10.84 -17.55 -19.50
CA GLN A 383 -10.85 -16.08 -19.56
C GLN A 383 -11.38 -15.50 -18.26
N VAL A 384 -12.51 -16.04 -17.80
CA VAL A 384 -13.23 -15.54 -16.65
C VAL A 384 -13.58 -16.68 -15.71
N ILE A 385 -13.26 -16.52 -14.42
CA ILE A 385 -13.75 -17.40 -13.35
C ILE A 385 -14.67 -16.59 -12.44
N VAL A 386 -15.85 -17.11 -12.14
CA VAL A 386 -16.77 -16.57 -11.14
C VAL A 386 -17.01 -17.64 -10.08
N SER A 387 -16.65 -17.32 -8.84
CA SER A 387 -16.56 -18.28 -7.74
C SER A 387 -17.12 -17.72 -6.44
N GLY A 388 -17.46 -18.60 -5.52
CA GLY A 388 -17.82 -18.27 -4.15
C GLY A 388 -19.34 -18.19 -3.91
N PRO A 389 -19.84 -18.75 -2.79
CA PRO A 389 -21.28 -18.93 -2.56
C PRO A 389 -22.05 -17.61 -2.36
N GLU A 390 -21.36 -16.50 -2.10
CA GLU A 390 -21.99 -15.18 -1.94
C GLU A 390 -21.93 -14.35 -3.24
N THR A 391 -21.49 -14.96 -4.34
CA THR A 391 -21.37 -14.26 -5.61
C THR A 391 -22.71 -14.16 -6.34
N GLN A 392 -23.12 -12.94 -6.66
CA GLN A 392 -24.40 -12.65 -7.30
C GLN A 392 -24.37 -11.36 -8.11
N GLN A 393 -25.31 -11.21 -9.04
CA GLN A 393 -25.49 -9.99 -9.83
C GLN A 393 -24.23 -9.58 -10.63
N ILE A 394 -23.65 -10.53 -11.38
CA ILE A 394 -22.47 -10.31 -12.22
C ILE A 394 -22.92 -10.02 -13.65
N GLY A 395 -22.93 -8.73 -13.99
CA GLY A 395 -23.31 -8.19 -15.29
C GLY A 395 -22.17 -8.17 -16.30
N PHE A 396 -22.43 -8.71 -17.50
CA PHE A 396 -21.60 -8.50 -18.68
C PHE A 396 -22.37 -7.67 -19.70
N GLY A 397 -21.70 -6.68 -20.30
CA GLY A 397 -22.22 -5.98 -21.47
C GLY A 397 -22.46 -6.96 -22.63
N LYS A 398 -23.49 -6.70 -23.45
CA LYS A 398 -23.91 -7.56 -24.56
C LYS A 398 -22.77 -8.09 -25.45
N ASN A 399 -21.80 -7.25 -25.81
CA ASN A 399 -20.69 -7.65 -26.67
C ASN A 399 -19.70 -8.56 -25.95
N GLU A 400 -19.39 -8.27 -24.69
CA GLU A 400 -18.53 -9.06 -23.83
C GLU A 400 -19.17 -10.43 -23.56
N TRP A 401 -20.49 -10.45 -23.31
CA TRP A 401 -21.23 -11.69 -23.12
C TRP A 401 -21.12 -12.63 -24.33
N ILE A 402 -21.28 -12.12 -25.54
CA ILE A 402 -21.16 -12.93 -26.77
C ILE A 402 -19.76 -13.56 -26.88
N LYS A 403 -18.71 -12.84 -26.48
CA LYS A 403 -17.31 -13.29 -26.57
C LYS A 403 -16.92 -14.25 -25.45
N LEU A 404 -17.37 -14.00 -24.22
CA LEU A 404 -16.82 -14.64 -23.03
C LEU A 404 -17.68 -15.76 -22.47
N ARG A 405 -18.97 -15.85 -22.82
CA ARG A 405 -19.91 -16.82 -22.21
C ARG A 405 -19.48 -18.28 -22.32
N ASP A 406 -18.78 -18.65 -23.40
CA ASP A 406 -18.32 -20.02 -23.65
C ASP A 406 -16.97 -20.32 -22.97
N GLU A 407 -16.28 -19.26 -22.49
CA GLU A 407 -14.99 -19.31 -21.79
C GLU A 407 -15.13 -18.91 -20.29
N LEU A 408 -16.38 -18.76 -19.83
CA LEU A 408 -16.76 -18.44 -18.47
C LEU A 408 -16.88 -19.71 -17.61
N LEU A 409 -16.10 -19.78 -16.54
CA LEU A 409 -16.17 -20.86 -15.56
C LEU A 409 -16.91 -20.40 -14.30
N LEU A 410 -18.05 -21.03 -14.01
CA LEU A 410 -18.78 -20.87 -12.75
C LEU A 410 -18.41 -22.02 -11.80
N GLN A 411 -18.04 -21.71 -10.56
CA GLN A 411 -17.66 -22.74 -9.58
C GLN A 411 -17.92 -22.34 -8.14
N ASN A 412 -17.67 -23.27 -7.21
CA ASN A 412 -17.70 -23.04 -5.77
C ASN A 412 -18.99 -22.34 -5.28
N GLY A 413 -20.15 -22.91 -5.63
CA GLY A 413 -21.46 -22.42 -5.19
C GLY A 413 -22.10 -21.36 -6.07
N VAL A 414 -21.47 -20.94 -7.18
CA VAL A 414 -22.06 -20.00 -8.14
C VAL A 414 -22.94 -20.73 -9.15
N ASP A 415 -24.15 -20.22 -9.35
CA ASP A 415 -25.07 -20.69 -10.37
C ASP A 415 -25.28 -19.66 -11.51
N LYS A 416 -25.98 -20.07 -12.57
CA LYS A 416 -26.20 -19.21 -13.75
C LYS A 416 -27.10 -18.00 -13.45
N SER A 417 -27.95 -18.04 -12.43
CA SER A 417 -28.81 -16.92 -12.03
C SER A 417 -28.01 -15.77 -11.39
N SER A 418 -26.78 -16.04 -10.93
CA SER A 418 -25.84 -15.00 -10.51
C SER A 418 -25.31 -14.15 -11.66
N ILE A 419 -25.53 -14.54 -12.93
CA ILE A 419 -25.04 -13.84 -14.11
C ILE A 419 -26.16 -13.02 -14.78
N ILE A 420 -25.90 -11.75 -15.06
CA ILE A 420 -26.81 -10.82 -15.74
C ILE A 420 -26.22 -10.50 -17.12
N CYS A 421 -27.06 -10.47 -18.15
CA CYS A 421 -26.70 -9.97 -19.47
C CYS A 421 -27.42 -8.64 -19.69
N ASN A 422 -26.65 -7.56 -19.85
CA ASN A 422 -27.16 -6.20 -20.06
C ASN A 422 -27.03 -5.73 -21.51
#